data_AF-A0A973SE47-F1
#
_entry.id   AF-A0A973SE47-F1
#
_cell.length_a   1.000
_cell.length_b   1.000
_cell.length_c   1.000
_cell.angle_alpha   90.00
_cell.angle_beta   90.00
_cell.angle_gamma   90.00
#
_symmetry.space_group_name_H-M   'P 1'
#
loop_
_entity.id
_entity.type
_entity.pdbx_description
1 polymer ?
#
loop_
_entity_poly.entity_id
_entity_poly.type
_entity_poly.pdbx_seq_one_letter_code
_entity_poly.pdbx_strand_id
1 'polypeptide(L)'
;MEGTVYDLGDDAVGEAGMVGKIWYRRRPEDLSLLQQFYTELAAAPSPIMFPRILEIGELNGQAVTIERKLTGTTLREHLRDGTATPEQARECVLAVLAVLREIPGGSAAKALPVLDEPQPFWPQDAGGTWSQSLHALVERRAELFGARLRVAVTD
;
A
#
# COMPACT_ATOMS: atom_id res chain seq x y z
N MET A 1 -9.38 -9.15 0.51
CA MET A 1 -8.55 -9.08 1.73
C MET A 1 -7.20 -9.72 1.39
N GLU A 2 -6.08 -9.01 1.58
CA GLU A 2 -4.74 -9.50 1.16
C GLU A 2 -4.06 -10.43 2.18
N GLY A 3 -4.59 -10.50 3.41
CA GLY A 3 -4.03 -11.30 4.49
C GLY A 3 -4.82 -11.18 5.79
N THR A 4 -4.41 -11.91 6.83
CA THR A 4 -4.89 -11.74 8.22
C THR A 4 -3.84 -10.98 9.02
N VAL A 5 -4.29 -10.03 9.86
CA VAL A 5 -3.43 -9.26 10.76
C VAL A 5 -3.72 -9.67 12.20
N TYR A 6 -2.67 -9.88 12.98
CA TYR A 6 -2.69 -10.21 14.39
C TYR A 6 -1.99 -9.11 15.17
N ASP A 7 -2.62 -8.68 16.26
CA ASP A 7 -1.97 -7.80 17.24
C ASP A 7 -0.99 -8.64 18.05
N LEU A 8 0.30 -8.30 18.03
CA LEU A 8 1.33 -9.01 18.78
C LEU A 8 1.61 -8.35 20.14
N GLY A 9 0.89 -7.28 20.46
CA GLY A 9 1.06 -6.52 21.69
C GLY A 9 2.27 -5.57 21.63
N ASP A 10 2.53 -4.96 22.79
CA ASP A 10 3.69 -4.10 23.00
C ASP A 10 4.92 -4.96 23.27
N ASP A 11 6.09 -4.49 22.85
CA ASP A 11 7.33 -5.15 23.23
C ASP A 11 7.55 -4.98 24.75
N ALA A 12 8.27 -5.90 25.37
CA ALA A 12 8.51 -5.88 26.81
C ALA A 12 9.43 -4.71 27.27
N VAL A 13 9.90 -3.87 26.33
CA VAL A 13 10.92 -2.82 26.52
C VAL A 13 10.43 -1.48 25.95
N GLY A 14 9.16 -1.12 26.15
CA GLY A 14 8.66 0.24 25.90
C GLY A 14 8.75 0.72 24.45
N GLU A 15 8.95 -0.17 23.47
CA GLU A 15 8.85 0.16 22.06
C GLU A 15 7.38 0.18 21.59
N ALA A 16 7.17 0.72 20.39
CA ALA A 16 5.85 0.72 19.77
C ALA A 16 5.39 -0.71 19.49
N GLY A 17 4.11 -1.00 19.76
CA GLY A 17 3.55 -2.33 19.54
C GLY A 17 3.74 -2.87 18.14
N MET A 18 3.58 -4.17 18.01
CA MET A 18 3.83 -4.91 16.77
C MET A 18 2.56 -5.58 16.25
N VAL A 19 2.53 -5.80 14.93
CA VAL A 19 1.51 -6.62 14.29
C VAL A 19 2.16 -7.68 13.42
N GLY A 20 1.58 -8.87 13.42
CA GLY A 20 1.96 -9.96 12.52
C GLY A 20 0.94 -10.07 11.41
N LYS A 21 1.38 -10.14 10.15
CA LYS A 21 0.48 -10.31 9.01
C LYS A 21 0.83 -11.55 8.21
N ILE A 22 -0.16 -12.41 7.98
CA ILE A 22 -0.08 -13.57 7.09
C ILE A 22 -0.67 -13.17 5.75
N TRP A 23 0.10 -13.29 4.67
CA TRP A 23 -0.29 -12.88 3.32
C TRP A 23 -0.82 -14.06 2.51
N TYR A 24 -1.93 -13.86 1.79
CA TYR A 24 -2.58 -14.94 1.04
C TYR A 24 -2.04 -15.14 -0.38
N ARG A 25 -1.50 -14.09 -0.99
CA ARG A 25 -1.13 -14.07 -2.43
C ARG A 25 0.26 -13.50 -2.70
N ARG A 26 0.98 -13.08 -1.67
CA ARG A 26 2.32 -12.49 -1.81
C ARG A 26 3.36 -13.53 -1.43
N ARG A 27 4.46 -13.56 -2.18
CA ARG A 27 5.67 -14.30 -1.84
C ARG A 27 6.63 -13.42 -1.04
N PRO A 28 7.58 -13.99 -0.29
CA PRO A 28 8.58 -13.22 0.45
C PRO A 28 9.34 -12.20 -0.41
N GLU A 29 9.62 -12.53 -1.67
CA GLU A 29 10.28 -11.60 -2.62
C GLU A 29 9.42 -10.35 -2.89
N ASP A 30 8.11 -10.52 -3.06
CA ASP A 30 7.17 -9.41 -3.31
C ASP A 30 7.11 -8.49 -2.07
N LEU A 31 7.23 -9.07 -0.87
CA LEU A 31 7.23 -8.35 0.40
C LEU A 31 8.54 -7.61 0.66
N SER A 32 9.65 -8.11 0.13
CA SER A 32 10.96 -7.44 0.21
C SER A 32 10.92 -6.11 -0.53
N LEU A 33 10.31 -6.07 -1.72
CA LEU A 33 10.10 -4.82 -2.46
C LEU A 33 9.14 -3.87 -1.73
N LEU A 34 8.07 -4.41 -1.13
CA LEU A 34 7.14 -3.61 -0.32
C LEU A 34 7.82 -3.01 0.93
N GLN A 35 8.69 -3.77 1.60
CA GLN A 35 9.48 -3.29 2.74
C GLN A 35 10.42 -2.15 2.33
N GLN A 36 11.09 -2.27 1.17
CA GLN A 36 11.94 -1.21 0.64
C GLN A 36 11.13 0.06 0.35
N PHE A 37 9.95 -0.08 -0.27
CA PHE A 37 9.04 1.05 -0.50
C PHE A 37 8.58 1.72 0.80
N TYR A 38 8.19 0.94 1.81
CA TYR A 38 7.83 1.49 3.12
C TYR A 38 9.00 2.18 3.82
N THR A 39 10.22 1.68 3.61
CA THR A 39 11.44 2.33 4.10
C THR A 39 11.69 3.68 3.40
N GLU A 40 11.51 3.74 2.08
CA GLU A 40 11.59 5.00 1.31
C GLU A 40 10.56 6.03 1.81
N LEU A 41 9.30 5.61 2.02
CA LEU A 41 8.24 6.47 2.57
C LEU A 41 8.58 7.00 3.97
N ALA A 42 9.04 6.12 4.86
CA ALA A 42 9.36 6.47 6.24
C ALA A 42 10.61 7.37 6.36
N ALA A 43 11.48 7.39 5.35
CA ALA A 43 12.64 8.28 5.30
C ALA A 43 12.29 9.73 4.91
N ALA A 44 11.13 9.94 4.27
CA ALA A 44 10.67 11.28 3.90
C ALA A 44 10.12 12.03 5.13
N PRO A 45 10.46 13.33 5.33
CA PRO A 45 9.81 14.15 6.34
C PRO A 45 8.30 14.19 6.07
N SER A 46 7.51 13.70 7.02
CA SER A 46 6.06 13.55 6.84
C SER A 46 5.32 13.85 8.15
N PRO A 47 4.16 14.53 8.10
CA PRO A 47 3.31 14.73 9.26
C PRO A 47 2.50 13.48 9.64
N ILE A 48 2.55 12.41 8.82
CA ILE A 48 1.85 11.14 9.07
C ILE A 48 2.83 9.98 9.13
N MET A 49 2.45 8.96 9.90
CA MET A 49 3.22 7.71 10.01
C MET A 49 2.82 6.74 8.88
N PHE A 50 3.81 6.03 8.35
CA PHE A 50 3.64 4.98 7.35
C PHE A 50 3.85 3.59 7.97
N PRO A 51 3.24 2.53 7.40
CA PRO A 51 3.54 1.17 7.80
C PRO A 51 5.04 0.88 7.68
N ARG A 52 5.57 0.02 8.55
CA ARG A 52 6.98 -0.37 8.53
C ARG A 52 7.12 -1.86 8.77
N ILE A 53 7.54 -2.59 7.74
CA ILE A 53 7.88 -4.01 7.84
C ILE A 53 9.26 -4.13 8.48
N LEU A 54 9.33 -4.78 9.63
CA LEU A 54 10.55 -5.02 10.40
C LEU A 54 11.20 -6.34 9.98
N GLU A 55 10.38 -7.38 9.81
CA GLU A 55 10.81 -8.72 9.45
C GLU A 55 9.88 -9.33 8.40
N ILE A 56 10.46 -10.12 7.49
CA ILE A 56 9.74 -10.94 6.52
C ILE A 56 10.16 -12.39 6.78
N GLY A 57 9.17 -13.28 6.87
CA GLY A 57 9.39 -14.70 7.04
C GLY A 57 8.41 -15.54 6.24
N GLU A 58 8.43 -16.84 6.52
CA GLU A 58 7.47 -17.80 5.97
C GLU A 58 6.97 -18.72 7.07
N LEU A 59 5.66 -18.98 7.09
CA LEU A 59 5.03 -19.92 8.01
C LEU A 59 4.07 -20.81 7.22
N ASN A 60 4.29 -22.12 7.24
CA ASN A 60 3.47 -23.12 6.52
C ASN A 60 3.30 -22.79 5.03
N GLY A 61 4.36 -22.34 4.34
CA GLY A 61 4.31 -21.97 2.93
C GLY A 61 3.61 -20.63 2.65
N GLN A 62 3.25 -19.87 3.68
CA GLN A 62 2.65 -18.54 3.56
C GLN A 62 3.65 -17.47 3.99
N ALA A 63 3.77 -16.42 3.20
CA ALA A 63 4.63 -15.31 3.54
C ALA A 63 4.03 -14.53 4.74
N VAL A 64 4.90 -14.16 5.68
CA VAL A 64 4.51 -13.42 6.89
C VAL A 64 5.37 -12.17 7.06
N THR A 65 4.79 -11.11 7.64
CA THR A 65 5.51 -9.91 8.05
C THR A 65 5.31 -9.63 9.54
N ILE A 66 6.36 -9.15 10.19
CA ILE A 66 6.26 -8.45 11.47
C ILE A 66 6.42 -6.97 11.18
N GLU A 67 5.44 -6.17 11.61
CA GLU A 67 5.36 -4.75 11.28
C GLU A 67 5.19 -3.91 12.56
N ARG A 68 5.68 -2.66 12.52
CA ARG A 68 5.34 -1.69 13.55
C ARG A 68 3.85 -1.36 13.48
N LYS A 69 3.16 -1.47 14.60
CA LYS A 69 1.74 -1.13 14.71
C LYS A 69 1.55 0.37 14.50
N LEU A 70 0.69 0.71 13.53
CA LEU A 70 0.17 2.05 13.41
C LEU A 70 -0.95 2.24 14.44
N THR A 71 -0.75 3.19 15.34
CA THR A 71 -1.73 3.56 16.35
C THR A 71 -2.84 4.41 15.75
N GLY A 72 -4.02 4.35 16.36
CA GLY A 72 -5.17 5.17 15.97
C GLY A 72 -6.41 4.31 15.73
N THR A 73 -7.49 4.98 15.36
CA THR A 73 -8.75 4.35 14.97
C THR A 73 -8.87 4.42 13.46
N THR A 74 -9.38 3.37 12.83
CA THR A 74 -9.49 3.36 11.36
C THR A 74 -10.54 4.37 10.91
N LEU A 75 -10.36 4.97 9.73
CA LEU A 75 -11.33 5.91 9.18
C LEU A 75 -12.74 5.28 9.04
N ARG A 76 -12.78 3.97 8.77
CA ARG A 76 -14.03 3.19 8.71
C ARG A 76 -14.74 3.13 10.07
N GLU A 77 -14.00 2.96 11.16
CA GLU A 77 -14.58 2.96 12.51
C GLU A 77 -15.09 4.35 12.87
N HIS A 78 -14.35 5.41 12.53
CA HIS A 78 -14.85 6.78 12.73
C HIS A 78 -16.18 7.05 12.03
N LEU A 79 -16.33 6.59 10.79
CA LEU A 79 -17.58 6.67 10.03
C LEU A 79 -18.69 5.81 10.65
N ARG A 80 -18.39 4.56 11.03
CA ARG A 80 -19.34 3.63 11.65
C ARG A 80 -19.88 4.19 12.97
N ASP A 81 -19.01 4.77 13.78
CA ASP A 81 -19.32 5.25 15.12
C ASP A 81 -19.86 6.69 15.10
N GLY A 82 -20.00 7.30 13.91
CA GLY A 82 -20.54 8.65 13.73
C GLY A 82 -19.63 9.78 14.22
N THR A 83 -18.37 9.47 14.52
CA THR A 83 -17.38 10.47 14.99
C THR A 83 -16.73 11.24 13.84
N ALA A 84 -16.95 10.80 12.59
CA ALA A 84 -16.64 11.56 11.38
C ALA A 84 -17.79 11.46 10.36
N THR A 85 -18.02 12.53 9.60
CA THR A 85 -18.94 12.52 8.45
C THR A 85 -18.25 11.99 7.18
N PRO A 86 -19.00 11.58 6.15
CA PRO A 86 -18.44 11.20 4.84
C PRO A 86 -17.57 12.30 4.21
N GLU A 87 -17.95 13.56 4.37
CA GLU A 87 -17.19 14.72 3.87
C GLU A 87 -15.85 14.82 4.60
N GLN A 88 -15.84 14.71 5.94
CA GLN A 88 -14.61 14.71 6.73
C GLN A 88 -13.70 13.53 6.36
N ALA A 89 -14.27 12.36 6.09
CA ALA A 89 -13.51 11.20 5.63
C ALA A 89 -12.88 11.43 4.26
N ARG A 90 -13.60 12.06 3.32
CA ARG A 90 -13.05 12.46 2.02
C ARG A 90 -11.90 13.45 2.18
N GLU A 91 -12.08 14.50 3.00
CA GLU A 91 -11.02 15.48 3.25
C GLU A 91 -9.78 14.84 3.90
N CYS A 92 -9.98 13.87 4.81
CA CYS A 92 -8.89 13.10 5.40
C CYS A 92 -8.08 12.33 4.32
N VAL A 93 -8.76 11.66 3.40
CA VAL A 93 -8.10 10.96 2.28
C VAL A 93 -7.35 11.94 1.39
N LEU A 94 -7.96 13.08 1.04
CA LEU A 94 -7.30 14.12 0.23
C LEU A 94 -6.06 14.70 0.93
N ALA A 95 -6.11 14.89 2.24
CA ALA A 95 -4.97 15.35 3.02
C ALA A 95 -3.81 14.34 3.01
N VAL A 96 -4.10 13.04 3.14
CA VAL A 96 -3.07 11.98 3.02
C VAL A 96 -2.47 11.95 1.61
N LEU A 97 -3.30 12.07 0.57
CA LEU A 97 -2.82 12.12 -0.82
C LEU A 97 -1.95 13.36 -1.09
N ALA A 98 -2.29 14.51 -0.50
CA ALA A 98 -1.48 15.71 -0.60
C ALA A 98 -0.10 15.52 0.04
N VAL A 99 -0.01 14.83 1.18
CA VAL A 99 1.28 14.47 1.80
C VAL A 99 2.07 13.52 0.90
N LEU A 100 1.44 12.46 0.39
CA LEU A 100 2.11 11.48 -0.48
C LEU A 100 2.65 12.11 -1.76
N ARG A 101 1.99 13.14 -2.30
CA ARG A 101 2.44 13.87 -3.49
C ARG A 101 3.80 14.53 -3.30
N GLU A 102 4.09 15.00 -2.09
CA GLU A 102 5.34 15.70 -1.79
C GLU A 102 6.52 14.74 -1.56
N ILE A 103 6.26 13.43 -1.45
CA ILE A 103 7.31 12.42 -1.24
C ILE A 103 7.91 12.04 -2.60
N PRO A 104 9.21 12.28 -2.84
CA PRO A 104 9.86 11.86 -4.08
C PRO A 104 9.81 10.34 -4.23
N GLY A 105 9.34 9.85 -5.37
CA GLY A 105 9.32 8.43 -5.67
C GLY A 105 10.73 7.85 -5.84
N GLY A 106 11.16 7.03 -4.89
CA GLY A 106 12.42 6.29 -4.93
C GLY A 106 12.41 5.12 -5.91
N SER A 107 13.45 4.30 -5.86
CA SER A 107 13.59 3.14 -6.74
C SER A 107 12.54 2.07 -6.47
N ALA A 108 12.24 1.80 -5.20
CA ALA A 108 11.25 0.81 -4.82
C ALA A 108 9.84 1.28 -5.19
N ALA A 109 9.53 2.57 -4.99
CA ALA A 109 8.27 3.16 -5.44
C ALA A 109 8.03 2.98 -6.96
N LYS A 110 9.08 3.12 -7.77
CA LYS A 110 9.01 2.92 -9.23
C LYS A 110 8.88 1.44 -9.62
N ALA A 111 9.56 0.56 -8.90
CA ALA A 111 9.54 -0.87 -9.15
C ALA A 111 8.26 -1.56 -8.66
N LEU A 112 7.50 -0.94 -7.75
CA LEU A 112 6.29 -1.53 -7.18
C LEU A 112 5.26 -1.79 -8.30
N PRO A 113 4.71 -3.01 -8.44
CA PRO A 113 3.60 -3.25 -9.34
C PRO A 113 2.32 -2.59 -8.84
N VAL A 114 1.50 -2.10 -9.76
CA VAL A 114 0.13 -1.64 -9.42
C VAL A 114 -0.74 -2.85 -9.08
N LEU A 115 -1.71 -2.68 -8.19
CA LEU A 115 -2.59 -3.74 -7.65
C LEU A 115 -3.00 -4.80 -8.69
N ASP A 116 -2.59 -6.05 -8.52
CA ASP A 116 -2.86 -7.18 -9.44
C ASP A 116 -2.17 -7.07 -10.83
N GLU A 117 -1.13 -6.25 -10.99
CA GLU A 117 -0.19 -6.32 -12.12
C GLU A 117 0.98 -7.25 -11.80
N PRO A 118 1.44 -8.06 -12.78
CA PRO A 118 2.66 -8.84 -12.63
C PRO A 118 3.93 -8.02 -12.91
N GLN A 119 3.82 -6.86 -13.57
CA GLN A 119 4.95 -6.05 -14.00
C GLN A 119 5.16 -4.82 -13.11
N PRO A 120 6.41 -4.37 -12.92
CA PRO A 120 6.72 -3.08 -12.29
C PRO A 120 5.93 -1.94 -12.91
N PHE A 121 5.50 -0.97 -12.10
CA PHE A 121 4.76 0.19 -12.63
C PHE A 121 5.63 1.04 -13.56
N TRP A 122 6.85 1.37 -13.12
CA TRP A 122 7.81 2.18 -13.87
C TRP A 122 9.15 1.44 -13.96
N PRO A 123 9.36 0.59 -14.99
CA PRO A 123 10.60 -0.13 -15.19
C PRO A 123 11.76 0.88 -15.35
N GLN A 124 12.78 0.79 -14.50
CA GLN A 124 13.90 1.74 -14.50
C GLN A 124 14.75 1.67 -15.78
N ASP A 125 14.71 0.53 -16.47
CA ASP A 125 15.44 0.20 -17.69
C ASP A 125 14.73 0.64 -18.98
N ALA A 126 13.44 0.98 -18.93
CA ALA A 126 12.66 1.30 -20.13
C ALA A 126 12.87 2.73 -20.66
N GLY A 127 13.60 3.59 -19.95
CA GLY A 127 13.81 5.00 -20.34
C GLY A 127 12.50 5.81 -20.47
N GLY A 128 11.38 5.26 -20.01
CA GLY A 128 10.05 5.83 -20.17
C GLY A 128 9.75 6.92 -19.14
N THR A 129 8.82 7.80 -19.50
CA THR A 129 8.27 8.82 -18.61
C THR A 129 7.17 8.25 -17.72
N TRP A 130 6.84 8.96 -16.63
CA TRP A 130 5.67 8.66 -15.80
C TRP A 130 4.38 8.54 -16.64
N SER A 131 4.15 9.49 -17.55
CA SER A 131 2.96 9.51 -18.40
C SER A 131 2.86 8.29 -19.31
N GLN A 132 3.99 7.82 -19.86
CA GLN A 132 4.02 6.60 -20.66
C GLN A 132 3.71 5.36 -19.80
N SER A 133 4.24 5.29 -18.59
CA SER A 133 3.97 4.19 -17.64
C SER A 133 2.49 4.16 -17.23
N LEU A 134 1.91 5.33 -16.97
CA LEU A 134 0.48 5.47 -16.66
C LEU A 134 -0.40 5.09 -17.85
N HIS A 135 -0.05 5.54 -19.05
CA HIS A 135 -0.78 5.19 -20.28
C HIS A 135 -0.77 3.67 -20.51
N ALA A 136 0.40 3.04 -20.43
CA ALA A 136 0.53 1.59 -20.60
C ALA A 136 -0.26 0.81 -19.53
N LEU A 137 -0.31 1.29 -18.29
CA LEU A 137 -1.16 0.70 -17.25
C LEU A 137 -2.65 0.79 -17.63
N VAL A 138 -3.11 1.97 -18.07
CA VAL A 138 -4.51 2.19 -18.47
C VAL A 138 -4.88 1.27 -19.63
N GLU A 139 -4.00 1.11 -20.63
CA GLU A 139 -4.24 0.19 -21.75
C GLU A 139 -4.41 -1.25 -21.27
N ARG A 140 -3.46 -1.79 -20.48
CA ARG A 140 -3.57 -3.16 -19.95
C ARG A 140 -4.83 -3.38 -19.11
N ARG A 141 -5.22 -2.38 -18.33
CA ARG A 141 -6.45 -2.43 -17.53
C ARG A 141 -7.70 -2.36 -18.38
N ALA A 142 -7.72 -1.52 -19.40
CA ALA A 142 -8.81 -1.42 -20.34
C ALA A 142 -8.95 -2.71 -21.16
N GLU A 143 -7.86 -3.37 -21.51
CA GLU A 143 -7.89 -4.70 -22.15
C GLU A 143 -8.46 -5.76 -21.21
N LEU A 144 -8.00 -5.81 -19.95
CA LEU A 144 -8.42 -6.81 -18.97
C LEU A 144 -9.87 -6.64 -18.52
N PHE A 145 -10.33 -5.39 -18.34
CA PHE A 145 -11.64 -5.08 -17.76
C PHE A 145 -12.62 -4.43 -18.73
N GLY A 146 -12.21 -4.07 -19.94
CA GLY A 146 -12.99 -3.25 -20.87
C GLY A 146 -14.34 -3.84 -21.24
N ALA A 147 -14.44 -5.17 -21.35
CA ALA A 147 -15.71 -5.84 -21.60
C ALA A 147 -16.73 -5.59 -20.47
N ARG A 148 -16.29 -5.57 -19.21
CA ARG A 148 -17.16 -5.27 -18.06
C ARG A 148 -17.46 -3.78 -17.95
N LEU A 149 -16.46 -2.93 -18.18
CA LEU A 149 -16.60 -1.48 -18.11
C LEU A 149 -17.61 -0.96 -19.15
N ARG A 150 -17.56 -1.48 -20.39
CA ARG A 150 -18.52 -1.12 -21.46
C ARG A 150 -19.97 -1.48 -21.16
N VAL A 151 -20.22 -2.49 -20.33
CA VAL A 151 -21.58 -2.83 -19.88
C VAL A 151 -22.08 -1.85 -18.81
N ALA A 152 -21.16 -1.23 -18.04
CA ALA A 152 -21.49 -0.35 -16.92
C ALA A 152 -21.52 1.14 -17.29
N VAL A 153 -20.90 1.53 -18.42
CA VAL A 153 -20.89 2.91 -18.93
C VAL A 153 -21.82 2.97 -20.14
N THR A 154 -22.98 3.61 -19.98
CA THR A 154 -23.85 4.00 -21.09
C THR A 154 -23.37 5.33 -21.67
N ASP A 155 -23.43 5.46 -23.00
CA ASP A 155 -23.12 6.70 -23.73
C ASP A 155 -23.91 7.93 -23.24
#